data_AF-A0A0S7ENH1-F1
#
_entry.id   AF-A0A0S7ENH1-F1
#
_cell.length_a   1.000
_cell.length_b   1.000
_cell.length_c   1.000
_cell.angle_alpha   90.00
_cell.angle_beta   90.00
_cell.angle_gamma   90.00
#
_symmetry.space_group_name_H-M   'P 1'
#
loop_
_entity.id
_entity.type
_entity.pdbx_description
1 polymer ?
#
loop_
_entity_poly.entity_id
_entity_poly.type
_entity_poly.pdbx_seq_one_letter_code
_entity_poly.pdbx_strand_id
1 'polypeptide(L)'
;CEEIRHGESSKIIEKVEDVYKNFLAPGAARWVNIDSKTMDKTLEGIKQPHRFVMDDAQMHIYFLMKKDSYPRYLKSDLYKNMLAKAVVPQETKKSVFPFMRRQRHSSPSPAQAGAPAPEEDGRAGTNSAAGSHF
;
A
#
# COMPACT_ATOMS: atom_id res chain seq x y z
N CYS A 1 14.63 11.71 -12.18
CA CYS A 1 14.65 12.50 -10.94
C CYS A 1 14.66 11.63 -9.68
N GLU A 2 13.76 10.64 -9.54
CA GLU A 2 13.76 9.73 -8.38
C GLU A 2 15.10 9.05 -8.10
N GLU A 3 15.80 8.64 -9.16
CA GLU A 3 17.14 8.06 -9.06
C GLU A 3 18.22 9.01 -8.54
N ILE A 4 18.07 10.32 -8.75
CA ILE A 4 18.96 11.34 -8.17
C ILE A 4 18.64 11.47 -6.69
N ARG A 5 17.36 11.50 -6.33
CA ARG A 5 16.87 11.71 -4.96
C ARG A 5 17.17 10.55 -4.01
N HIS A 6 17.08 9.31 -4.50
CA HIS A 6 17.19 8.10 -3.68
C HIS A 6 18.39 7.21 -4.03
N GLY A 7 19.17 7.56 -5.05
CA GLY A 7 20.34 6.81 -5.48
C GLY A 7 21.61 7.10 -4.66
N GLU A 8 22.72 6.52 -5.12
CA GLU A 8 24.05 6.72 -4.54
C GLU A 8 24.52 8.18 -4.65
N SER A 9 25.00 8.75 -3.55
CA SER A 9 25.47 10.14 -3.51
C SER A 9 26.63 10.41 -4.46
N SER A 10 27.50 9.42 -4.69
CA SER A 10 28.64 9.51 -5.62
C SER A 10 28.22 9.74 -7.07
N LYS A 11 27.00 9.33 -7.44
CA LYS A 11 26.47 9.41 -8.82
C LYS A 11 25.58 10.63 -9.05
N ILE A 12 25.37 11.50 -8.05
CA ILE A 12 24.45 12.64 -8.17
C ILE A 12 24.85 13.55 -9.33
N ILE A 13 26.12 13.91 -9.42
CA ILE A 13 26.62 14.85 -10.44
C ILE A 13 26.36 14.31 -11.84
N GLU A 14 26.80 13.07 -12.10
CA GLU A 14 26.60 12.36 -13.36
C GLU A 14 25.11 12.29 -13.74
N LYS A 15 24.25 11.85 -12.81
CA LYS A 15 22.81 11.73 -13.08
C LYS A 15 22.12 13.07 -13.33
N VAL A 16 22.54 14.13 -12.63
CA VAL A 16 22.01 15.49 -12.82
C VAL A 16 22.36 15.98 -14.22
N GLU A 17 23.61 15.80 -14.66
CA GLU A 17 24.02 16.14 -16.02
C GLU A 17 23.27 15.34 -17.09
N ASP A 18 23.08 14.04 -16.88
CA ASP A 18 22.35 13.20 -17.82
C ASP A 18 20.91 13.63 -17.97
N VAL A 19 20.24 13.97 -16.86
CA VAL A 19 18.87 14.50 -16.90
C VAL A 19 18.84 15.81 -17.66
N TYR A 20 19.79 16.72 -17.40
CA TYR A 20 19.88 17.98 -18.13
C TYR A 20 20.03 17.75 -19.64
N LYS A 21 21.04 16.98 -20.07
CA LYS A 21 21.34 16.71 -21.50
C LYS A 21 20.17 16.04 -22.22
N ASN A 22 19.49 15.11 -21.57
CA ASN A 22 18.45 14.31 -22.22
C ASN A 22 17.06 14.95 -22.23
N PHE A 23 16.75 15.84 -21.27
CA PHE A 23 15.38 16.33 -21.08
C PHE A 23 15.25 17.86 -21.04
N LEU A 24 16.30 18.59 -20.65
CA LEU A 24 16.21 20.05 -20.42
C LEU A 24 17.04 20.90 -21.38
N ALA A 25 18.14 20.35 -21.90
CA ALA A 25 19.02 21.07 -22.81
C ALA A 25 18.26 21.49 -24.10
N PRO A 26 18.59 22.65 -24.68
CA PRO A 26 18.04 23.03 -25.98
C PRO A 26 18.33 21.95 -27.03
N GLY A 27 17.28 21.45 -27.68
CA GLY A 27 17.41 20.37 -28.68
C GLY A 27 17.57 18.96 -28.08
N ALA A 28 17.33 18.78 -26.79
CA ALA A 28 17.37 17.47 -26.16
C ALA A 28 16.41 16.47 -26.83
N ALA A 29 16.88 15.21 -27.01
CA ALA A 29 16.12 14.18 -27.72
C ALA A 29 14.77 13.85 -27.06
N ARG A 30 14.66 14.03 -25.74
CA ARG A 30 13.42 13.83 -24.97
C ARG A 30 13.05 15.11 -24.23
N TRP A 31 13.13 16.25 -24.92
CA TRP A 31 12.82 17.55 -24.34
C TRP A 31 11.44 17.57 -23.66
N VAL A 32 11.39 18.07 -22.44
CA VAL A 32 10.15 18.20 -21.67
C VAL A 32 9.73 19.65 -21.53
N ASN A 33 8.43 19.89 -21.56
CA ASN A 33 7.86 21.22 -21.38
C ASN A 33 7.87 21.61 -19.89
N ILE A 34 8.70 22.59 -19.53
CA ILE A 34 8.72 23.20 -18.19
C ILE A 34 8.61 24.73 -18.30
N ASP A 35 7.98 25.37 -17.32
CA ASP A 35 7.89 26.83 -17.28
C ASP A 35 9.27 27.49 -17.08
N SER A 36 9.42 28.72 -17.57
CA SER A 36 10.69 29.46 -17.54
C SER A 36 11.23 29.62 -16.12
N LYS A 37 10.35 29.92 -15.15
CA LYS A 37 10.74 30.12 -13.75
C LYS A 37 11.37 28.88 -13.14
N THR A 38 10.78 27.71 -13.42
CA THR A 38 11.28 26.41 -12.96
C THR A 38 12.57 26.03 -13.68
N MET A 39 12.65 26.31 -14.99
CA MET A 39 13.88 26.11 -15.75
C MET A 39 15.04 26.91 -15.15
N ASP A 40 14.87 28.22 -14.93
CA ASP A 40 15.93 29.09 -14.43
C ASP A 40 16.46 28.62 -13.07
N LYS A 41 15.56 28.28 -12.14
CA LYS A 41 15.94 27.71 -10.84
C LYS A 41 16.70 26.39 -10.98
N THR A 42 16.26 25.52 -11.88
CA THR A 42 16.89 24.22 -12.12
C THR A 42 18.30 24.41 -12.70
N LEU A 43 18.46 25.34 -13.66
CA LEU A 43 19.76 25.69 -14.25
C LEU A 43 20.73 26.26 -13.21
N GLU A 44 20.25 27.11 -12.31
CA GLU A 44 21.07 27.63 -11.22
C GLU A 44 21.50 26.51 -10.26
N GLY A 45 20.57 25.64 -9.87
CA GLY A 45 20.85 24.51 -9.01
C GLY A 45 21.82 23.49 -9.64
N ILE A 46 21.79 23.30 -10.95
CA ILE A 46 22.72 22.39 -11.67
C ILE A 46 24.18 22.85 -11.52
N LYS A 47 24.45 24.13 -11.27
CA LYS A 47 25.83 24.62 -11.02
C LYS A 47 26.42 24.05 -9.73
N GLN A 48 25.57 23.68 -8.77
CA GLN A 48 25.95 23.01 -7.52
C GLN A 48 25.04 21.79 -7.30
N PRO A 49 25.28 20.66 -8.02
CA PRO A 49 24.39 19.52 -8.00
C PRO A 49 24.17 18.96 -6.58
N HIS A 50 22.90 18.79 -6.21
CA HIS A 50 22.50 18.13 -4.98
C HIS A 50 21.25 17.28 -5.20
N ARG A 51 20.89 16.45 -4.22
CA ARG A 51 19.82 15.45 -4.30
C ARG A 51 18.42 15.97 -4.61
N PHE A 52 18.18 17.27 -4.42
CA PHE A 52 16.88 17.92 -4.55
C PHE A 52 16.84 18.95 -5.69
N VAL A 53 17.91 19.03 -6.49
CA VAL A 53 18.06 20.05 -7.55
C VAL A 53 16.97 19.96 -8.63
N MET A 54 16.37 18.77 -8.81
CA MET A 54 15.34 18.50 -9.80
C MET A 54 13.91 18.58 -9.25
N ASP A 55 13.71 18.95 -7.99
CA ASP A 55 12.42 18.83 -7.30
C ASP A 55 11.33 19.71 -7.94
N ASP A 56 11.63 20.99 -8.21
CA ASP A 56 10.70 21.92 -8.83
C ASP A 56 10.32 21.45 -10.25
N ALA A 57 11.31 21.06 -11.06
CA ALA A 57 11.10 20.54 -12.42
C ALA A 57 10.29 19.23 -12.42
N GLN A 58 10.62 18.31 -11.50
CA GLN A 58 9.91 17.05 -11.36
C GLN A 58 8.45 17.27 -10.97
N MET A 59 8.19 18.18 -10.02
CA MET A 59 6.85 18.48 -9.57
C MET A 59 6.02 19.16 -10.67
N HIS A 60 6.63 20.06 -11.46
CA HIS A 60 5.99 20.67 -12.62
C HIS A 60 5.53 19.60 -13.64
N ILE A 61 6.43 18.70 -14.03
CA ILE A 61 6.11 17.61 -14.97
C ILE A 61 5.09 16.63 -14.37
N TYR A 62 5.20 16.29 -13.09
CA TYR A 62 4.23 15.44 -12.42
C TYR A 62 2.82 16.01 -12.50
N PHE A 63 2.64 17.31 -12.20
CA PHE A 63 1.33 17.93 -12.27
C PHE A 63 0.82 18.09 -13.70
N LEU A 64 1.71 18.35 -14.66
CA LEU A 64 1.35 18.34 -16.08
C LEU A 64 0.82 16.96 -16.50
N MET A 65 1.53 15.89 -16.14
CA MET A 65 1.09 14.53 -16.40
C MET A 65 -0.22 14.19 -15.71
N LYS A 66 -0.37 14.57 -14.43
CA LYS A 66 -1.57 14.32 -13.63
C LYS A 66 -2.82 14.98 -14.22
N LYS A 67 -2.69 16.17 -14.80
CA LYS A 67 -3.81 16.93 -15.37
C LYS A 67 -4.19 16.48 -16.78
N ASP A 68 -3.25 15.98 -17.57
CA ASP A 68 -3.49 15.65 -18.98
C ASP A 68 -3.27 14.16 -19.32
N SER A 69 -2.03 13.69 -19.25
CA SER A 69 -1.70 12.31 -19.67
C SER A 69 -2.39 11.23 -18.82
N TYR A 70 -2.53 11.45 -17.51
CA TYR A 70 -3.10 10.49 -16.58
C TYR A 70 -4.61 10.25 -16.82
N PRO A 71 -5.48 11.29 -16.88
CA PRO A 71 -6.89 11.06 -17.19
C PRO A 71 -7.11 10.49 -18.60
N ARG A 72 -6.24 10.79 -19.57
CA ARG A 72 -6.28 10.16 -20.90
C ARG A 72 -5.91 8.68 -20.84
N TYR A 73 -4.86 8.32 -20.07
CA TYR A 73 -4.46 6.94 -19.84
C TYR A 73 -5.59 6.10 -19.23
N LEU A 74 -6.28 6.61 -18.20
CA LEU A 74 -7.40 5.90 -17.58
C LEU A 74 -8.57 5.62 -18.52
N LYS A 75 -8.76 6.45 -19.56
CA LYS A 75 -9.80 6.25 -20.59
C LYS A 75 -9.32 5.40 -21.77
N SER A 76 -8.02 5.18 -21.90
CA SER A 76 -7.42 4.45 -23.02
C SER A 76 -7.73 2.95 -22.96
N ASP A 77 -7.71 2.31 -24.12
CA ASP A 77 -7.93 0.87 -24.21
C ASP A 77 -6.79 0.08 -23.55
N LEU A 78 -5.58 0.64 -23.46
CA LEU A 78 -4.47 0.03 -22.71
C LEU A 78 -4.87 -0.22 -21.25
N TYR A 79 -5.40 0.80 -20.58
CA TYR A 79 -5.83 0.67 -19.19
C TYR A 79 -7.03 -0.25 -19.05
N LYS A 80 -8.05 -0.12 -19.92
CA LYS A 80 -9.24 -1.00 -19.89
C LYS A 80 -8.88 -2.47 -20.12
N ASN A 81 -7.99 -2.76 -21.06
CA ASN A 81 -7.52 -4.12 -21.34
C ASN A 81 -6.72 -4.70 -20.17
N MET A 82 -5.91 -3.87 -19.50
CA MET A 82 -5.22 -4.27 -18.27
C MET A 82 -6.23 -4.58 -17.15
N LEU A 83 -7.26 -3.74 -16.99
CA LEU A 83 -8.32 -3.94 -15.99
C LEU A 83 -9.14 -5.21 -16.27
N ALA A 84 -9.47 -5.49 -17.53
CA ALA A 84 -10.20 -6.71 -17.91
C ALA A 84 -9.41 -7.99 -17.63
N LYS A 85 -8.07 -7.92 -17.68
CA LYS A 85 -7.15 -9.02 -17.36
C LYS A 85 -6.82 -9.10 -15.87
N ALA A 86 -7.08 -8.03 -15.12
CA ALA A 86 -6.82 -8.03 -13.68
C ALA A 86 -7.75 -9.05 -13.03
N VAL A 87 -7.16 -9.99 -12.28
CA VAL A 87 -7.93 -10.95 -11.49
C VAL A 87 -8.68 -10.15 -10.44
N VAL A 88 -9.98 -9.94 -10.65
CA VAL A 88 -10.88 -9.49 -9.60
C VAL A 88 -11.06 -10.70 -8.68
N PRO A 89 -10.59 -10.66 -7.41
CA PRO A 89 -10.97 -11.68 -6.46
C PRO A 89 -12.49 -11.70 -6.45
N GLN A 90 -13.10 -12.81 -6.89
CA GLN A 90 -14.54 -12.97 -6.82
C GLN A 90 -14.90 -12.73 -5.36
N GLU A 91 -15.68 -11.67 -5.07
CA GLU A 91 -16.34 -11.58 -3.78
C GLU A 91 -17.10 -12.90 -3.64
N THR A 92 -16.66 -13.73 -2.69
CA THR A 92 -17.31 -14.99 -2.40
C THR A 92 -18.76 -14.63 -2.09
N LYS A 93 -19.65 -14.84 -3.07
CA LYS A 93 -21.09 -14.81 -2.87
C LYS A 93 -21.29 -15.66 -1.63
N LYS A 94 -21.64 -15.02 -0.52
CA LYS A 94 -21.84 -15.67 0.77
C LYS A 94 -22.69 -16.89 0.47
N SER A 95 -22.07 -18.06 0.57
CA SER A 95 -22.69 -19.28 0.09
C SER A 95 -24.01 -19.41 0.83
N VAL A 96 -25.11 -19.28 0.09
CA VAL A 96 -26.44 -19.59 0.59
C VAL A 96 -26.53 -21.11 0.58
N PHE A 97 -25.70 -21.78 1.37
CA PHE A 97 -25.96 -23.15 1.74
C PHE A 97 -27.25 -23.09 2.58
N PRO A 98 -28.36 -23.71 2.16
CA PRO A 98 -29.44 -23.95 3.10
C PRO A 98 -28.85 -24.92 4.12
N PHE A 99 -28.43 -24.41 5.27
CA PHE A 99 -28.19 -25.24 6.44
C PHE A 99 -29.51 -25.94 6.72
N MET A 100 -29.66 -27.16 6.21
CA MET A 100 -30.75 -28.05 6.56
C MET A 100 -30.69 -28.17 8.08
N ARG A 101 -31.59 -27.46 8.75
CA ARG A 101 -31.87 -27.62 10.18
C ARG A 101 -32.20 -29.09 10.36
N ARG A 102 -31.20 -29.89 10.76
CA ARG A 102 -31.42 -31.26 11.24
C ARG A 102 -32.31 -31.13 12.46
N GLN A 103 -33.57 -31.52 12.30
CA GLN A 103 -34.48 -31.73 13.41
C GLN A 103 -33.88 -32.84 14.28
N ARG A 104 -33.28 -32.44 15.41
CA ARG A 104 -32.76 -33.38 16.40
C ARG A 104 -33.95 -34.11 17.00
N HIS A 105 -34.22 -35.32 16.53
CA HIS A 105 -35.14 -36.23 17.19
C HIS A 105 -34.52 -36.63 18.53
N SER A 106 -35.16 -36.18 19.61
CA SER A 106 -34.87 -36.54 20.98
C SER A 106 -35.05 -38.05 21.15
N SER A 107 -33.95 -38.76 21.42
CA SER A 107 -34.01 -40.13 21.92
C SER A 107 -34.13 -40.09 23.46
N PRO A 108 -35.00 -40.89 24.08
CA PRO A 108 -35.14 -40.92 25.53
C PRO A 108 -33.98 -41.73 26.13
N SER A 109 -33.24 -41.15 27.07
CA SER A 109 -32.24 -41.90 27.85
C SER A 109 -32.90 -42.47 29.11
N PRO A 110 -32.78 -43.78 29.38
CA PRO A 110 -33.37 -44.41 30.55
C PRO A 110 -32.45 -44.29 31.78
N ALA A 111 -33.07 -44.50 32.94
CA ALA A 111 -32.46 -44.73 34.25
C ALA A 111 -31.98 -43.50 35.04
N GLN A 112 -32.93 -42.90 35.77
CA GLN A 112 -32.65 -42.30 37.08
C GLN A 112 -32.71 -43.42 38.13
N ALA A 113 -31.63 -43.62 38.86
CA ALA A 113 -31.64 -44.33 40.13
C ALA A 113 -30.70 -43.61 41.11
N GLY A 114 -31.23 -43.23 42.26
CA GLY A 114 -30.45 -42.88 43.45
C GLY A 114 -30.31 -41.39 43.75
N ALA A 115 -31.24 -40.86 44.55
CA ALA A 115 -30.99 -39.72 45.46
C ALA A 115 -30.07 -40.17 46.64
N PRO A 116 -29.67 -39.32 47.61
CA PRO A 116 -29.92 -37.88 47.81
C PRO A 116 -28.66 -37.04 48.18
N ALA A 117 -28.87 -35.72 48.34
CA ALA A 117 -27.94 -34.68 48.82
C ALA A 117 -27.50 -34.90 50.31
N PRO A 118 -26.52 -34.12 50.85
CA PRO A 118 -26.78 -32.74 51.32
C PRO A 118 -25.62 -31.73 51.04
N GLU A 119 -25.94 -30.44 50.81
CA GLU A 119 -25.70 -29.24 51.68
C GLU A 119 -24.26 -28.66 51.58
N GLU A 120 -24.12 -27.42 51.07
CA GLU A 120 -23.86 -26.17 51.83
C GLU A 120 -22.45 -26.16 52.47
N ASP A 121 -21.62 -25.14 52.49
CA ASP A 121 -21.60 -23.73 52.09
C ASP A 121 -20.12 -23.29 52.39
N GLY A 122 -19.71 -22.09 51.98
CA GLY A 122 -18.66 -21.38 52.75
C GLY A 122 -17.23 -21.31 52.19
N ARG A 123 -17.01 -20.31 51.33
CA ARG A 123 -16.18 -19.12 51.60
C ARG A 123 -14.70 -19.27 52.08
N ALA A 124 -13.81 -18.86 51.17
CA ALA A 124 -12.64 -17.94 51.31
C ALA A 124 -11.35 -18.34 52.06
N GLY A 125 -10.20 -17.96 51.47
CA GLY A 125 -8.88 -17.89 52.09
C GLY A 125 -7.72 -18.08 51.10
N THR A 126 -7.38 -17.08 50.28
CA THR A 126 -6.18 -16.21 50.38
C THR A 126 -4.80 -16.84 50.08
N ASN A 127 -4.21 -16.31 48.99
CA ASN A 127 -2.84 -15.82 48.79
C ASN A 127 -1.60 -16.71 49.00
N SER A 128 -0.78 -16.73 47.93
CA SER A 128 0.67 -16.45 47.84
C SER A 128 1.34 -17.49 46.94
N ALA A 129 1.82 -17.13 45.75
CA ALA A 129 3.08 -16.44 45.44
C ALA A 129 4.31 -17.37 45.41
N ALA A 130 5.15 -17.13 44.39
CA ALA A 130 6.44 -17.73 44.05
C ALA A 130 6.37 -19.18 43.52
N GLY A 131 7.12 -19.59 42.48
CA GLY A 131 8.31 -19.04 41.84
C GLY A 131 9.17 -20.23 41.37
N SER A 132 10.16 -19.98 40.49
CA SER A 132 11.14 -20.90 39.85
C SER A 132 10.56 -21.78 38.72
N HIS A 133 10.97 -21.70 37.44
CA HIS A 133 12.25 -21.40 36.79
C HIS A 133 13.42 -22.25 37.32
N PHE A 134 13.60 -23.42 36.68
CA PHE A 134 14.81 -23.78 35.94
C PHE A 134 14.40 -24.55 34.68
#